data_AF-A0A7V5KX84-F1
#
_entry.id   AF-A0A7V5KX84-F1
#
_cell.length_a   1.000
_cell.length_b   1.000
_cell.length_c   1.000
_cell.angle_alpha   90.00
_cell.angle_beta   90.00
_cell.angle_gamma   90.00
#
_symmetry.space_group_name_H-M   'P 1'
#
loop_
_entity.id
_entity.type
_entity.pdbx_description
1 polymer ?
#
loop_
_entity_poly.entity_id
_entity_poly.type
_entity_poly.pdbx_seq_one_letter_code
_entity_poly.pdbx_strand_id
1 'polypeptide(L)'
;MMNSRQSKVKWFMLLAGTCLFMSAGQVGAVGAKDTVSMDGSASRNTLSSKHISTADHSKFKALDQEFATGQEVTKACLSCHNEAGKQFHKTYHWTWESTGGVQKGVGKKNVLNNF
;
A
#
# COMPACT_ATOMS: atom_id res chain seq x y z
N MET A 1 56.84 -2.22 -13.65
CA MET A 1 55.40 -2.38 -13.35
C MET A 1 55.24 -2.85 -11.92
N MET A 2 55.05 -1.92 -10.98
CA MET A 2 54.53 -2.15 -9.63
C MET A 2 53.95 -0.82 -9.18
N ASN A 3 52.69 -0.76 -8.76
CA ASN A 3 52.41 -0.62 -7.33
C ASN A 3 50.93 -0.80 -7.01
N SER A 4 50.71 -1.46 -5.89
CA SER A 4 49.50 -2.07 -5.40
C SER A 4 48.89 -1.21 -4.27
N ARG A 5 47.56 -1.30 -4.16
CA ARG A 5 46.77 -1.12 -2.92
C ARG A 5 46.83 0.25 -2.21
N GLN A 6 45.83 1.06 -2.55
CA GLN A 6 44.87 1.71 -1.65
C GLN A 6 45.24 1.76 -0.15
N SER A 7 45.62 2.95 0.32
CA SER A 7 45.91 3.27 1.72
C SER A 7 44.63 3.56 2.51
N LYS A 8 44.41 2.77 3.57
CA LYS A 8 43.45 3.05 4.65
C LYS A 8 44.19 3.77 5.78
N VAL A 9 43.79 4.99 6.14
CA VAL A 9 44.09 5.64 7.45
C VAL A 9 42.93 6.60 7.78
N LYS A 10 41.81 6.14 8.36
CA LYS A 10 41.50 6.20 9.81
C LYS A 10 42.06 7.44 10.52
N TRP A 11 41.33 8.54 10.49
CA TRP A 11 41.53 9.66 11.41
C TRP A 11 40.65 9.49 12.66
N PHE A 12 41.32 9.49 13.81
CA PHE A 12 40.80 9.39 15.16
C PHE A 12 40.27 10.76 15.64
N MET A 13 39.14 10.71 16.36
CA MET A 13 38.70 11.52 17.52
C MET A 13 39.16 12.98 17.67
N LEU A 14 38.21 13.90 17.91
CA LEU A 14 37.82 14.41 19.24
C LEU A 14 36.98 15.70 19.06
N LEU A 15 35.78 15.75 19.64
CA LEU A 15 35.36 16.82 20.56
C LEU A 15 33.93 16.56 21.07
N ALA A 16 33.87 16.20 22.34
CA ALA A 16 32.69 16.25 23.17
C ALA A 16 32.21 17.71 23.31
N GLY A 17 30.90 17.92 23.29
CA GLY A 17 30.32 19.24 23.50
C GLY A 17 28.81 19.20 23.68
N THR A 18 28.40 19.23 24.95
CA THR A 18 27.13 19.76 25.47
C THR A 18 25.81 19.04 25.16
N CYS A 19 25.40 18.21 26.13
CA CYS A 19 24.03 18.19 26.64
C CYS A 19 23.57 19.63 26.94
N LEU A 20 22.32 19.97 26.59
CA LEU A 20 21.27 20.48 27.48
C LEU A 20 20.26 21.29 26.65
N PHE A 21 19.15 20.69 26.24
CA PHE A 21 17.91 21.44 26.01
C PHE A 21 16.73 20.58 26.48
N MET A 22 16.58 20.50 27.80
CA MET A 22 15.28 20.26 28.42
C MET A 22 14.44 21.52 28.19
N SER A 23 13.39 21.42 27.37
CA SER A 23 12.24 22.29 27.49
C SER A 23 11.05 21.43 27.91
N ALA A 24 10.78 21.47 29.22
CA ALA A 24 9.48 21.17 29.77
C ALA A 24 8.52 22.27 29.30
N GLY A 25 7.38 21.88 28.72
CA GLY A 25 6.35 22.80 28.24
C GLY A 25 4.97 22.17 28.31
N GLN A 26 4.34 22.40 29.46
CA GLN A 26 2.94 22.28 29.87
C GLN A 26 1.90 21.40 29.13
N VAL A 27 1.32 20.55 29.98
CA VAL A 27 -0.04 20.00 29.95
C VAL A 27 -1.07 21.13 29.89
N GLY A 28 -2.02 21.03 28.95
CA GLY A 28 -3.25 21.82 28.93
C GLY A 28 -4.45 20.90 28.71
N ALA A 29 -5.22 20.66 29.77
CA ALA A 29 -6.54 20.06 29.70
C ALA A 29 -7.58 21.17 29.82
N VAL A 30 -8.59 21.17 28.93
CA VAL A 30 -10.02 21.37 29.22
C VAL A 30 -10.77 21.85 27.97
N GLY A 31 -11.92 21.22 27.69
CA GLY A 31 -12.98 21.85 26.92
C GLY A 31 -13.59 20.97 25.82
N ALA A 32 -14.22 19.86 26.21
CA ALA A 32 -15.29 19.29 25.41
C ALA A 32 -16.37 20.36 25.20
N LYS A 33 -16.66 20.66 23.93
CA LYS A 33 -17.85 21.40 23.50
C LYS A 33 -18.51 20.55 22.43
N ASP A 34 -19.31 19.60 22.87
CA ASP A 34 -20.16 18.79 22.00
C ASP A 34 -21.29 19.67 21.47
N THR A 35 -21.03 20.41 20.39
CA THR A 35 -22.10 20.98 19.57
C THR A 35 -22.51 19.92 18.57
N VAL A 36 -23.54 19.15 18.91
CA VAL A 36 -24.27 18.29 17.98
C VAL A 36 -24.88 19.19 16.89
N SER A 37 -24.24 19.21 15.72
CA SER A 37 -24.88 19.62 14.47
C SER A 37 -25.48 18.37 13.86
N MET A 38 -26.81 18.33 13.82
CA MET A 38 -27.58 17.32 13.13
C MET A 38 -27.57 17.66 11.63
N ASP A 39 -26.57 17.19 10.89
CA ASP A 39 -26.65 17.07 9.43
C ASP A 39 -26.70 15.59 9.04
N GLY A 40 -27.70 15.25 8.23
CA GLY A 40 -28.02 13.87 7.87
C GLY A 40 -26.95 13.27 6.97
N SER A 41 -26.01 12.53 7.55
CA SER A 41 -25.16 11.61 6.83
C SER A 41 -25.29 10.23 7.47
N ALA A 42 -25.96 9.34 6.74
CA ALA A 42 -26.08 7.93 7.09
C ALA A 42 -24.69 7.39 7.43
N SER A 43 -24.50 7.08 8.71
CA SER A 43 -23.36 6.39 9.28
C SER A 43 -23.13 5.08 8.53
N ARG A 44 -22.32 5.14 7.47
CA ARG A 44 -21.73 3.95 6.86
C ARG A 44 -20.77 3.39 7.89
N ASN A 45 -21.26 2.36 8.57
CA ASN A 45 -20.56 1.44 9.43
C ASN A 45 -19.06 1.34 9.06
N THR A 46 -18.21 2.13 9.72
CA THR A 46 -16.75 2.11 9.52
C THR A 46 -16.13 0.93 10.27
N LEU A 47 -16.64 -0.27 10.00
CA LEU A 47 -15.99 -1.52 10.33
C LEU A 47 -15.58 -2.16 9.02
N SER A 48 -14.73 -1.42 8.27
CA SER A 48 -13.87 -2.04 7.28
C SER A 48 -12.98 -3.01 8.06
N SER A 49 -13.33 -4.30 8.02
CA SER A 49 -12.46 -5.37 8.48
C SER A 49 -11.08 -5.09 7.90
N LYS A 50 -10.15 -4.63 8.74
CA LYS A 50 -8.79 -4.27 8.33
C LYS A 50 -8.17 -5.54 7.79
N HIS A 51 -8.30 -5.76 6.48
CA HIS A 51 -7.75 -6.92 5.83
C HIS A 51 -6.24 -6.85 6.07
N ILE A 52 -5.74 -7.76 6.89
CA ILE A 52 -4.33 -7.76 7.28
C ILE A 52 -3.55 -8.25 6.07
N SER A 53 -3.19 -7.32 5.20
CA SER A 53 -2.20 -7.55 4.16
C SER A 53 -0.84 -7.76 4.83
N THR A 54 -0.08 -8.74 4.36
CA THR A 54 1.30 -8.94 4.80
C THR A 54 2.22 -7.82 4.30
N ALA A 55 1.77 -7.02 3.33
CA ALA A 55 2.46 -5.87 2.78
C ALA A 55 1.65 -4.58 2.96
N ASP A 56 2.30 -3.55 3.48
CA ASP A 56 1.73 -2.20 3.61
C ASP A 56 2.13 -1.36 2.40
N HIS A 57 1.23 -1.28 1.42
CA HIS A 57 1.51 -0.70 0.12
C HIS A 57 1.80 0.81 0.15
N SER A 58 1.38 1.52 1.21
CA SER A 58 1.69 2.95 1.36
C SER A 58 3.16 3.22 1.67
N LYS A 59 3.95 2.18 1.99
CA LYS A 59 5.39 2.29 2.28
C LYS A 59 6.28 2.05 1.07
N PHE A 60 5.71 1.69 -0.09
CA PHE A 60 6.49 1.38 -1.28
C PHE A 60 6.62 2.61 -2.19
N LYS A 61 7.86 3.08 -2.38
CA LYS A 61 8.18 4.20 -3.26
C LYS A 61 7.72 4.00 -4.71
N ALA A 62 7.63 2.76 -5.18
CA ALA A 62 7.11 2.44 -6.51
C ALA A 62 5.63 2.85 -6.70
N LEU A 63 4.87 2.97 -5.60
CA LEU A 63 3.47 3.40 -5.57
C LEU A 63 3.30 4.85 -5.10
N ASP A 64 4.39 5.52 -4.71
CA ASP A 64 4.42 6.91 -4.23
C ASP A 64 4.58 7.87 -5.41
N GLN A 65 3.59 7.88 -6.28
CA GLN A 65 3.52 8.75 -7.46
C GLN A 65 2.06 8.91 -7.90
N GLU A 66 1.78 9.98 -8.63
CA GLU A 66 0.48 10.12 -9.30
C GLU A 66 0.42 9.19 -10.52
N PHE A 67 -0.73 8.55 -10.73
CA PHE A 67 -1.00 7.72 -11.89
C PHE A 67 -2.12 8.36 -12.71
N ALA A 68 -1.89 8.55 -14.01
CA ALA A 68 -2.90 9.08 -14.93
C ALA A 68 -3.86 7.98 -15.41
N THR A 69 -3.41 6.72 -15.46
CA THR A 69 -4.21 5.58 -15.97
C THR A 69 -4.08 4.34 -15.09
N GLY A 70 -5.10 3.45 -15.14
CA GLY A 70 -5.05 2.18 -14.42
C GLY A 70 -3.96 1.22 -14.92
N GLN A 71 -3.54 1.36 -16.18
CA GLN A 71 -2.45 0.59 -16.77
C GLN A 71 -1.10 0.96 -16.14
N GLU A 72 -0.89 2.24 -15.80
CA GLU A 72 0.32 2.68 -15.10
C GLU A 72 0.39 2.09 -13.68
N VAL A 73 -0.74 2.08 -12.96
CA VAL A 73 -0.85 1.40 -11.66
C VAL A 73 -0.50 -0.09 -11.81
N THR A 74 -1.09 -0.75 -12.81
CA THR A 74 -0.84 -2.18 -13.08
C THR A 74 0.65 -2.43 -13.37
N LYS A 75 1.30 -1.56 -14.14
CA LYS A 75 2.74 -1.65 -14.43
C LYS A 75 3.57 -1.53 -13.15
N ALA A 76 3.19 -0.66 -12.21
CA ALA A 76 3.84 -0.56 -10.91
C ALA A 76 3.60 -1.83 -10.06
N CYS A 77 2.38 -2.38 -10.01
CA CYS A 77 2.11 -3.63 -9.29
C CYS A 77 2.97 -4.80 -9.81
N LEU A 78 3.11 -4.91 -11.14
CA LEU A 78 3.87 -5.97 -11.79
C LEU A 78 5.39 -5.86 -11.61
N SER A 79 5.93 -4.74 -11.10
CA SER A 79 7.35 -4.64 -10.77
C SER A 79 7.76 -5.55 -9.61
N CYS A 80 6.81 -5.91 -8.74
CA CYS A 80 7.00 -6.87 -7.65
C CYS A 80 6.20 -8.16 -7.87
N HIS A 81 5.00 -8.07 -8.46
CA HIS A 81 4.13 -9.20 -8.76
C HIS A 81 4.22 -9.66 -10.23
N ASN A 82 5.42 -9.95 -10.69
CA ASN A 82 5.75 -10.19 -12.11
C ASN A 82 4.94 -11.31 -12.80
N GLU A 83 4.50 -12.34 -12.08
CA GLU A 83 3.68 -13.43 -12.62
C GLU A 83 2.18 -13.28 -12.35
N ALA A 84 1.78 -12.32 -11.50
CA ALA A 84 0.39 -12.20 -11.05
C ALA A 84 -0.57 -11.90 -12.21
N GLY A 85 -0.16 -11.11 -13.21
CA GLY A 85 -0.98 -10.87 -14.40
C GLY A 85 -1.30 -12.16 -15.14
N LYS A 86 -0.29 -13.02 -15.37
CA LYS A 86 -0.48 -14.32 -16.04
C LYS A 86 -1.33 -15.28 -15.21
N GLN A 87 -1.19 -15.24 -13.89
CA GLN A 87 -1.99 -16.06 -12.97
C GLN A 87 -3.44 -15.59 -12.95
N PHE A 88 -3.68 -14.28 -12.85
CA PHE A 88 -5.00 -13.66 -12.83
C PHE A 88 -5.78 -13.93 -14.11
N HIS A 89 -5.11 -13.90 -15.26
CA HIS A 89 -5.73 -14.19 -16.56
C HIS A 89 -6.28 -15.62 -16.69
N LYS A 90 -5.90 -16.55 -15.80
CA LYS A 90 -6.42 -17.92 -15.75
C LYS A 90 -7.66 -18.06 -14.86
N THR A 91 -8.07 -17.00 -14.16
CA THR A 91 -9.17 -17.04 -13.18
C THR A 91 -10.51 -16.69 -13.80
N TYR A 92 -11.59 -17.08 -13.11
CA TYR A 92 -12.97 -16.71 -13.46
C TYR A 92 -13.22 -15.20 -13.53
N HIS A 93 -12.48 -14.42 -12.74
CA HIS A 93 -12.61 -12.96 -12.73
C HIS A 93 -12.09 -12.32 -14.03
N TRP A 94 -11.22 -13.01 -14.76
CA TRP A 94 -10.71 -12.55 -16.05
C TRP A 94 -11.44 -13.20 -17.23
N THR A 95 -11.54 -14.53 -17.24
CA THR A 95 -12.13 -15.27 -18.37
C THR A 95 -13.64 -15.13 -18.43
N TRP A 96 -14.28 -14.90 -17.27
CA TRP A 96 -15.73 -14.93 -17.09
C TRP A 96 -16.37 -16.25 -17.54
N GLU A 97 -15.62 -17.35 -17.46
CA GLU A 97 -16.02 -18.70 -17.89
C GLU A 97 -15.74 -19.72 -16.79
N SER A 98 -16.72 -20.50 -16.39
CA SER A 98 -16.59 -21.62 -15.44
C SER A 98 -15.82 -22.79 -16.09
N THR A 99 -14.82 -23.30 -15.38
CA THR A 99 -13.92 -24.37 -15.85
C THR A 99 -14.14 -25.67 -15.09
N GLY A 100 -14.93 -25.66 -14.00
CA GLY A 100 -15.17 -26.80 -13.12
C GLY A 100 -16.64 -27.22 -12.98
N GLY A 101 -17.56 -26.70 -13.79
CA GLY A 101 -18.98 -27.05 -13.77
C GLY A 101 -19.33 -28.26 -14.64
N VAL A 102 -20.59 -28.73 -14.51
CA VAL A 102 -21.17 -29.82 -15.32
C VAL A 102 -21.12 -29.50 -16.83
N GLN A 103 -21.16 -28.21 -17.17
CA GLN A 103 -21.03 -27.71 -18.54
C GLN A 103 -19.85 -26.75 -18.64
N LYS A 104 -18.99 -26.99 -19.64
CA LYS A 104 -17.87 -26.10 -19.98
C LYS A 104 -18.38 -24.87 -20.73
N GLY A 105 -17.74 -23.72 -20.53
CA GLY A 105 -18.04 -22.49 -21.27
C GLY A 105 -19.20 -21.65 -20.73
N VAL A 106 -19.80 -22.07 -19.61
CA VAL A 106 -20.85 -21.31 -18.91
C VAL A 106 -20.18 -20.24 -18.04
N GLY A 107 -20.59 -18.97 -18.14
CA GLY A 107 -20.16 -17.89 -17.25
C GLY A 107 -20.69 -16.55 -17.72
N LYS A 108 -20.37 -15.44 -17.02
CA LYS A 108 -20.97 -14.11 -17.29
C LYS A 108 -20.86 -13.68 -18.76
N LYS A 109 -19.80 -14.13 -19.45
CA LYS A 109 -19.59 -13.85 -20.88
C LYS A 109 -20.64 -14.47 -21.81
N ASN A 110 -21.19 -15.63 -21.43
CA ASN A 110 -22.02 -16.48 -22.31
C ASN A 110 -23.39 -16.84 -21.69
N VAL A 111 -23.75 -16.28 -20.54
CA VAL A 111 -25.00 -16.59 -19.83
C VAL A 111 -25.98 -15.44 -19.97
N LEU A 112 -27.16 -15.74 -20.53
CA LEU A 112 -28.32 -14.86 -20.50
C LEU A 112 -29.00 -14.95 -19.14
N ASN A 113 -29.41 -13.81 -18.61
CA ASN A 113 -30.21 -13.71 -17.39
C ASN A 113 -31.41 -12.78 -17.62
N ASN A 114 -32.26 -12.63 -16.60
CA ASN A 114 -33.48 -11.82 -16.64
C ASN A 114 -33.41 -10.63 -15.67
N PHE A 115 -32.21 -10.06 -15.46
CA PHE A 115 -31.95 -8.91 -14.58
C PHE A 115 -31.69 -7.62 -15.37
#